data_AF-F8LA93-F1
#
_entry.id   AF-F8LA93-F1
#
_cell.length_a   1.000
_cell.length_b   1.000
_cell.length_c   1.000
_cell.angle_alpha   90.00
_cell.angle_beta   90.00
_cell.angle_gamma   90.00
#
_symmetry.space_group_name_H-M   'P 1'
#
loop_
_entity.id
_entity.type
_entity.pdbx_description
1 polymer ?
#
loop_
_entity_poly.entity_id
_entity_poly.type
_entity_poly.pdbx_seq_one_letter_code
_entity_poly.pdbx_strand_id
1 'polypeptide(L)'
;SFFFSASVIHIINSSGSTMKQALKLVVRSSVIGIVVLAGVYVSLIAVSARHAGLLEGIPKDEALAYLAQVLMGPAWSFAAILAILLACFSTSIALILVYTDYLHDEVLKKTQHPILSVIIALAITYVMSLFGLEGITMVTAPVFKICYPLLICLIVWNVCGKLFFQKKDNEQVYSNN
;
A
#
# COMPACT_ATOMS: atom_id res chain seq x y z
N SER A 1 4.67 -3.69 -1.35
CA SER A 1 4.85 -4.99 -2.02
C SER A 1 6.03 -4.98 -2.99
N PHE A 2 6.17 -3.98 -3.88
CA PHE A 2 7.34 -3.86 -4.79
C PHE A 2 8.70 -3.92 -4.09
N PHE A 3 8.88 -3.19 -2.98
CA PHE A 3 10.13 -3.25 -2.19
C PHE A 3 10.44 -4.66 -1.68
N PHE A 4 9.42 -5.36 -1.17
CA PHE A 4 9.57 -6.74 -0.70
C PHE A 4 9.87 -7.71 -1.85
N SER A 5 9.30 -7.47 -3.04
CA SER A 5 9.66 -8.22 -4.25
C SER A 5 11.12 -8.00 -4.65
N ALA A 6 11.60 -6.76 -4.65
CA ALA A 6 13.02 -6.46 -4.93
C ALA A 6 13.96 -7.12 -3.92
N SER A 7 13.66 -7.06 -2.62
CA SER A 7 14.43 -7.76 -1.59
C SER A 7 14.43 -9.28 -1.77
N VAL A 8 13.29 -9.87 -2.11
CA VAL A 8 13.17 -11.31 -2.37
C VAL A 8 13.99 -11.73 -3.59
N ILE A 9 13.95 -10.96 -4.68
CA ILE A 9 14.75 -11.22 -5.89
C ILE A 9 16.24 -11.17 -5.58
N HIS A 10 16.67 -10.19 -4.76
CA HIS A 10 18.05 -10.07 -4.33
C HIS A 10 18.53 -11.28 -3.50
N ILE A 11 17.69 -11.76 -2.57
CA ILE A 11 17.97 -12.95 -1.74
C ILE A 11 18.05 -14.23 -2.58
N ILE A 12 17.19 -14.38 -3.59
CA ILE A 12 17.23 -15.52 -4.52
C ILE A 12 18.53 -15.52 -5.31
N ASN A 13 18.94 -14.35 -5.81
CA ASN A 13 20.14 -14.20 -6.62
C ASN A 13 21.43 -14.49 -5.84
N SER A 14 21.44 -14.24 -4.52
CA SER A 14 22.60 -14.54 -3.66
C SER A 14 22.58 -15.96 -3.05
N SER A 15 21.41 -16.59 -2.92
CA SER A 15 21.25 -17.84 -2.18
C SER A 15 21.07 -19.10 -3.05
N GLY A 16 21.07 -18.99 -4.38
CA GLY A 16 20.93 -20.13 -5.30
C GLY A 16 19.60 -20.89 -5.19
N SER A 17 18.61 -20.30 -4.52
CA SER A 17 17.31 -20.93 -4.24
C SER A 17 16.36 -20.82 -5.43
N THR A 18 15.50 -21.82 -5.63
CA THR A 18 14.57 -21.86 -6.77
C THR A 18 13.51 -20.76 -6.68
N MET A 19 13.32 -19.98 -7.76
CA MET A 19 12.30 -18.92 -7.90
C MET A 19 10.89 -19.33 -7.41
N LYS A 20 10.49 -20.58 -7.63
CA LYS A 20 9.19 -21.13 -7.17
C LYS A 20 9.01 -21.09 -5.64
N GLN A 21 10.09 -21.31 -4.88
CA GLN A 21 10.03 -21.34 -3.41
C GLN A 21 9.83 -19.95 -2.83
N ALA A 22 10.57 -18.97 -3.35
CA ALA A 22 10.43 -17.58 -2.92
C ALA A 22 9.05 -17.00 -3.27
N LEU A 23 8.52 -17.33 -4.45
CA LEU A 23 7.18 -16.91 -4.85
C LEU A 23 6.10 -17.53 -3.94
N LYS A 24 6.25 -18.81 -3.57
CA LYS A 24 5.36 -19.46 -2.58
C LYS A 24 5.45 -18.80 -1.20
N LEU A 25 6.65 -18.38 -0.77
CA LEU A 25 6.86 -17.70 0.50
C LEU A 25 6.17 -16.32 0.51
N VAL A 26 6.33 -15.52 -0.55
CA VAL A 26 5.70 -14.20 -0.71
C VAL A 26 4.17 -14.31 -0.73
N VAL A 27 3.62 -15.29 -1.44
CA VAL A 27 2.17 -15.50 -1.47
C VAL A 27 1.65 -15.89 -0.09
N ARG A 28 2.35 -16.78 0.62
CA ARG A 28 1.96 -17.15 1.99
C ARG A 28 1.99 -15.95 2.94
N SER A 29 3.06 -15.15 2.94
CA SER A 29 3.14 -13.97 3.81
C SER A 29 2.06 -12.93 3.48
N SER A 30 1.76 -12.73 2.19
CA SER A 30 0.70 -11.81 1.76
C SER A 30 -0.69 -12.26 2.23
N VAL A 31 -0.98 -13.56 2.23
CA VAL A 31 -2.28 -14.09 2.70
C VAL A 31 -2.46 -13.83 4.20
N ILE A 32 -1.43 -14.07 5.03
CA ILE A 32 -1.48 -13.73 6.45
C ILE A 32 -1.77 -12.23 6.63
N GLY A 33 -1.06 -11.36 5.90
CA GLY A 33 -1.25 -9.92 5.97
C GLY A 33 -2.68 -9.50 5.64
N ILE A 34 -3.28 -10.06 4.58
CA ILE A 34 -4.67 -9.79 4.19
C ILE A 34 -5.65 -10.19 5.30
N VAL A 35 -5.46 -11.37 5.92
CA VAL A 35 -6.33 -11.85 6.99
C VAL A 35 -6.30 -10.93 8.20
N VAL A 36 -5.10 -10.52 8.64
CA VAL A 36 -4.96 -9.60 9.78
C VAL A 36 -5.60 -8.25 9.47
N LEU A 37 -5.34 -7.70 8.27
CA LEU A 37 -5.88 -6.40 7.87
C LEU A 37 -7.41 -6.42 7.76
N ALA A 38 -7.97 -7.50 7.21
CA ALA A 38 -9.41 -7.72 7.14
C ALA A 38 -10.04 -7.81 8.54
N GLY A 39 -9.40 -8.53 9.48
CA GLY A 39 -9.85 -8.60 10.86
C GLY A 39 -9.88 -7.24 11.55
N VAL A 40 -8.83 -6.42 11.36
CA VAL A 40 -8.79 -5.04 11.88
C VAL A 40 -9.89 -4.19 11.25
N TYR A 41 -10.08 -4.25 9.94
CA TYR A 41 -11.08 -3.45 9.24
C TYR A 41 -12.51 -3.79 9.67
N VAL A 42 -12.83 -5.08 9.80
CA VAL A 42 -14.15 -5.53 10.32
C VAL A 42 -14.35 -5.07 11.77
N SER A 43 -13.31 -5.13 12.60
CA SER A 43 -13.38 -4.67 13.99
C SER A 43 -13.65 -3.17 14.07
N LEU A 44 -12.95 -2.37 13.27
CA LEU A 44 -13.17 -0.92 13.20
C LEU A 44 -14.57 -0.59 12.70
N ILE A 45 -15.07 -1.27 11.66
CA ILE A 45 -16.44 -1.07 11.18
C ILE A 45 -17.45 -1.41 12.27
N ALA A 46 -17.29 -2.53 12.97
CA ALA A 46 -18.22 -2.94 14.04
C ALA A 46 -18.24 -1.91 15.18
N VAL A 47 -17.08 -1.38 15.58
CA VAL A 47 -16.96 -0.32 16.59
C VAL A 47 -17.62 0.98 16.13
N SER A 48 -17.29 1.44 14.92
CA SER A 48 -17.84 2.65 14.34
C SER A 48 -19.35 2.57 14.18
N ALA A 49 -19.90 1.40 13.79
CA ALA A 49 -21.33 1.19 13.67
C ALA A 49 -22.07 1.28 15.02
N ARG A 50 -21.45 0.82 16.12
CA ARG A 50 -22.02 0.91 17.47
C ARG A 50 -22.02 2.33 18.04
N HIS A 51 -21.06 3.15 17.61
CA HIS A 51 -20.90 4.54 18.07
C HIS A 51 -21.30 5.56 16.99
N ALA A 52 -22.01 5.12 15.94
CA ALA A 52 -22.37 5.97 14.80
C ALA A 52 -23.20 7.19 15.22
N GLY A 53 -24.08 7.05 16.21
CA GLY A 53 -24.90 8.16 16.73
C GLY A 53 -24.11 9.22 17.52
N LEU A 54 -22.91 8.91 18.02
CA LEU A 54 -22.01 9.91 18.63
C LEU A 54 -21.12 10.61 17.59
N LEU A 55 -21.05 10.07 16.38
CA LEU A 55 -20.24 10.57 15.27
C LEU A 55 -21.01 11.55 14.37
N GLU A 56 -22.30 11.73 14.64
CA GLU A 56 -23.21 12.57 13.86
C GLU A 56 -22.89 14.05 14.13
N GLY A 57 -22.04 14.64 13.28
CA GLY A 57 -21.59 16.03 13.37
C GLY A 57 -20.08 16.21 13.59
N ILE A 58 -19.32 15.12 13.80
CA ILE A 58 -17.85 15.19 13.95
C ILE A 58 -17.18 15.09 12.57
N PRO A 59 -16.18 15.95 12.27
CA PRO A 59 -15.42 15.86 11.04
C PRO A 59 -14.66 14.52 10.94
N LYS A 60 -14.55 13.99 9.72
CA LYS A 60 -14.09 12.61 9.45
C LYS A 60 -12.63 12.37 9.88
N ASP A 61 -11.82 13.41 9.91
CA ASP A 61 -10.43 13.43 10.36
C ASP A 61 -10.30 13.16 11.85
N GLU A 62 -11.20 13.71 12.68
CA GLU A 62 -11.15 13.55 14.13
C GLU A 62 -11.91 12.31 14.61
N ALA A 63 -12.84 11.79 13.79
CA ALA A 63 -13.70 10.67 14.13
C ALA A 63 -12.93 9.44 14.67
N LEU A 64 -11.82 9.05 14.03
CA LEU A 64 -11.03 7.90 14.50
C LEU A 64 -10.26 8.19 15.79
N ALA A 65 -9.74 9.41 15.97
CA ALA A 65 -9.04 9.80 17.18
C ALA A 65 -10.01 9.88 18.37
N TYR A 66 -11.21 10.40 18.14
CA TYR A 66 -12.28 10.45 19.13
C TYR A 66 -12.77 9.04 19.51
N LEU A 67 -12.98 8.16 18.53
CA LEU A 67 -13.32 6.76 18.79
C LEU A 67 -12.23 6.06 19.61
N ALA A 68 -10.94 6.28 19.30
CA ALA A 68 -9.85 5.72 20.08
C ALA A 68 -9.85 6.20 21.54
N GLN A 69 -10.17 7.48 21.79
CA GLN A 69 -10.29 8.03 23.14
C GLN A 69 -11.46 7.41 23.92
N VAL A 70 -12.63 7.28 23.28
CA VAL A 70 -13.84 6.74 23.91
C VAL A 70 -13.71 5.25 24.22
N LEU A 71 -13.11 4.45 23.33
CA LEU A 71 -13.01 3.00 23.51
C LEU A 71 -11.92 2.55 24.46
N MET A 72 -10.75 3.19 24.45
CA MET A 72 -9.57 2.69 25.15
C MET A 72 -9.37 3.35 26.53
N GLY A 73 -10.14 4.39 26.85
CA GLY A 73 -9.98 5.16 28.09
C GLY A 73 -8.65 5.94 28.15
N PRO A 74 -8.46 6.78 29.18
CA PRO A 74 -7.35 7.75 29.23
C PRO A 74 -5.95 7.09 29.29
N ALA A 75 -5.83 5.87 29.80
CA ALA A 75 -4.53 5.19 29.94
C ALA A 75 -3.97 4.66 28.60
N TRP A 76 -4.83 4.24 27.68
CA TRP A 76 -4.42 3.55 26.44
C TRP A 76 -4.66 4.39 25.18
N SER A 77 -5.40 5.49 25.29
CA SER A 77 -5.64 6.40 24.16
C SER A 77 -4.32 6.94 23.56
N PHE A 78 -3.34 7.29 24.39
CA PHE A 78 -2.03 7.75 23.89
C PHE A 78 -1.31 6.69 23.04
N ALA A 79 -1.38 5.42 23.44
CA ALA A 79 -0.79 4.32 22.70
C ALA A 79 -1.47 4.13 21.33
N ALA A 80 -2.79 4.35 21.24
CA ALA A 80 -3.53 4.26 19.99
C ALA A 80 -3.12 5.36 18.99
N ILE A 81 -3.07 6.62 19.43
CA ILE A 81 -2.61 7.74 18.61
C ILE A 81 -1.17 7.47 18.12
N LEU A 82 -0.29 7.01 19.01
CA LEU A 82 1.09 6.71 18.66
C LEU A 82 1.19 5.56 17.64
N ALA A 83 0.39 4.50 17.79
CA ALA A 83 0.35 3.39 16.85
C ALA A 83 -0.12 3.83 15.45
N ILE A 84 -1.15 4.68 15.38
CA ILE A 84 -1.65 5.25 14.12
C ILE A 84 -0.59 6.13 13.46
N LEU A 85 0.09 6.97 14.25
CA LEU A 85 1.17 7.82 13.76
C LEU A 85 2.33 6.98 13.19
N LEU A 86 2.75 5.91 13.87
CA LEU A 86 3.78 4.99 13.39
C LEU A 86 3.34 4.26 12.10
N ALA A 87 2.09 3.82 12.01
CA ALA A 87 1.56 3.16 10.82
C ALA A 87 1.53 4.11 9.60
N CYS A 88 1.10 5.36 9.81
CA CYS A 88 1.08 6.39 8.78
C CYS A 88 2.50 6.77 8.34
N PHE A 89 3.44 6.86 9.29
CA PHE A 89 4.84 7.12 9.00
C PHE A 89 5.46 6.03 8.12
N SER A 90 5.23 4.75 8.45
CA SER A 90 5.72 3.63 7.63
C SER A 90 5.16 3.64 6.21
N THR A 91 3.87 3.98 6.05
CA THR A 91 3.22 4.11 4.73
C THR A 91 3.81 5.25 3.91
N SER A 92 4.02 6.42 4.54
CA SER A 92 4.64 7.57 3.89
C SER A 92 6.07 7.26 3.44
N ILE A 93 6.89 6.64 4.30
CA ILE A 93 8.24 6.19 3.93
C ILE A 93 8.20 5.25 2.73
N ALA A 94 7.32 4.25 2.75
CA ALA A 94 7.21 3.29 1.65
C ALA A 94 6.82 3.97 0.31
N LEU A 95 5.90 4.94 0.34
CA LEU A 95 5.53 5.72 -0.84
C LEU A 95 6.68 6.60 -1.34
N ILE A 96 7.38 7.28 -0.43
CA ILE A 96 8.53 8.11 -0.77
C ILE A 96 9.63 7.28 -1.43
N LEU A 97 9.95 6.10 -0.91
CA LEU A 97 10.95 5.20 -1.51
C LEU A 97 10.58 4.83 -2.96
N VAL A 98 9.32 4.46 -3.21
CA VAL A 98 8.83 4.14 -4.56
C VAL A 98 8.86 5.37 -5.46
N TYR A 99 8.44 6.53 -4.94
CA TYR A 99 8.47 7.78 -5.70
C TYR A 99 9.90 8.18 -6.08
N THR A 100 10.85 8.06 -5.15
CA THR A 100 12.25 8.37 -5.44
C THR A 100 12.86 7.42 -6.46
N ASP A 101 12.54 6.12 -6.38
CA ASP A 101 13.01 5.11 -7.33
C ASP A 101 12.45 5.40 -8.73
N TYR A 102 11.15 5.68 -8.81
CA TYR A 102 10.48 6.05 -10.06
C TYR A 102 11.06 7.34 -10.68
N LEU A 103 11.27 8.39 -9.88
CA LEU A 103 11.91 9.62 -10.35
C LEU A 103 13.36 9.40 -10.81
N HIS A 104 14.09 8.52 -10.13
CA HIS A 104 15.48 8.22 -10.46
C HIS A 104 15.60 7.44 -11.77
N ASP A 105 14.72 6.46 -11.99
CA ASP A 105 14.75 5.57 -13.16
C ASP A 105 14.17 6.25 -14.41
N GLU A 106 13.02 6.91 -14.29
CA GLU A 106 12.25 7.44 -15.44
C GLU A 106 12.61 8.89 -15.81
N VAL A 107 13.00 9.73 -14.85
CA VAL A 107 13.06 11.20 -15.07
C VAL A 107 14.49 11.77 -15.02
N LEU A 108 15.39 11.22 -14.21
CA LEU A 108 16.66 11.89 -13.85
C LEU A 108 17.94 11.10 -14.13
N LYS A 109 17.87 10.04 -14.96
CA LYS A 109 18.99 9.23 -15.48
C LYS A 109 20.38 9.79 -15.10
N LYS A 110 20.84 9.48 -13.87
CA LYS A 110 22.16 9.84 -13.30
C LYS A 110 22.36 11.25 -12.67
N THR A 111 21.42 11.80 -11.88
CA THR A 111 21.75 12.89 -10.93
C THR A 111 21.67 12.45 -9.46
N GLN A 112 22.71 12.82 -8.70
CA GLN A 112 23.12 12.26 -7.41
C GLN A 112 22.35 12.78 -6.18
N HIS A 113 21.15 13.35 -6.32
CA HIS A 113 20.44 13.98 -5.20
C HIS A 113 19.08 13.35 -4.91
N PRO A 114 19.03 12.08 -4.44
CA PRO A 114 17.79 11.44 -3.99
C PRO A 114 17.12 12.25 -2.86
N ILE A 115 17.90 12.98 -2.07
CA ILE A 115 17.45 13.82 -0.96
C ILE A 115 16.54 14.96 -1.45
N LEU A 116 16.81 15.54 -2.62
CA LEU A 116 16.05 16.68 -3.14
C LEU A 116 14.64 16.24 -3.57
N SER A 117 14.50 15.07 -4.17
CA SER A 117 13.21 14.47 -4.51
C SER A 117 12.35 14.18 -3.27
N VAL A 118 12.97 13.71 -2.18
CA VAL A 118 12.29 13.49 -0.90
C VAL A 118 11.79 14.81 -0.32
N ILE A 119 12.63 15.85 -0.30
CA ILE A 119 12.26 17.18 0.23
C ILE A 119 11.10 17.78 -0.57
N ILE A 120 11.12 17.68 -1.90
CA ILE A 120 10.03 18.17 -2.75
C ILE A 120 8.73 17.42 -2.45
N ALA A 121 8.76 16.08 -2.38
CA ALA A 121 7.57 15.28 -2.07
C ALA A 121 6.98 15.60 -0.69
N LEU A 122 7.84 15.80 0.32
CA LEU A 122 7.42 16.21 1.66
C LEU A 122 6.81 17.62 1.66
N ALA A 123 7.45 18.57 0.97
CA ALA A 123 6.97 19.94 0.88
C ALA A 123 5.58 20.01 0.23
N ILE A 124 5.37 19.27 -0.87
CA ILE A 124 4.07 19.20 -1.53
C ILE A 124 3.02 18.58 -0.60
N THR A 125 3.36 17.48 0.09
CA THR A 125 2.44 16.81 1.03
C THR A 125 2.07 17.72 2.20
N TYR A 126 3.03 18.49 2.72
CA TYR A 126 2.80 19.47 3.78
C TYR A 126 1.87 20.60 3.33
N VAL A 127 2.09 21.14 2.12
CA VAL A 127 1.20 22.15 1.52
C VAL A 127 -0.21 21.60 1.30
N MET A 128 -0.35 20.36 0.86
CA MET A 128 -1.65 19.70 0.71
C MET A 128 -2.35 19.48 2.06
N SER A 129 -1.59 19.19 3.12
CA SER A 129 -2.16 19.02 4.47
C SER A 129 -2.78 20.32 5.03
N LEU A 130 -2.29 21.49 4.59
CA LEU A 130 -2.85 22.79 4.98
C LEU A 130 -4.24 23.06 4.39
N PHE A 131 -4.62 22.38 3.31
CA PHE A 131 -5.94 22.53 2.65
C PHE A 131 -7.09 21.80 3.37
N GLY A 132 -6.80 21.01 4.42
CA GLY A 132 -7.80 20.25 5.18
C GLY A 132 -8.22 18.93 4.52
N LEU A 133 -8.74 17.98 5.33
CA LEU A 133 -9.07 16.63 4.86
C LEU A 133 -10.22 16.60 3.84
N GLU A 134 -11.20 17.50 3.96
CA GLU A 134 -12.32 17.58 3.00
C GLU A 134 -11.85 17.86 1.57
N GLY A 135 -10.89 18.77 1.40
CA GLY A 135 -10.29 19.04 0.08
C GLY A 135 -9.55 17.82 -0.48
N ILE A 136 -8.76 17.15 0.36
CA ILE A 136 -7.99 15.96 -0.05
C ILE A 136 -8.92 14.81 -0.46
N THR A 137 -9.99 14.58 0.30
CA THR A 137 -10.93 13.49 0.02
C THR A 137 -11.77 13.75 -1.23
N MET A 138 -12.16 15.00 -1.50
CA MET A 138 -12.81 15.38 -2.76
C MET A 138 -11.94 15.13 -3.99
N VAL A 139 -10.62 15.35 -3.90
CA VAL A 139 -9.68 15.09 -5.00
C VAL A 139 -9.33 13.60 -5.11
N THR A 140 -9.17 12.90 -3.99
CA THR A 140 -8.75 11.49 -3.99
C THR A 140 -9.87 10.54 -4.41
N ALA A 141 -11.12 10.83 -4.03
CA ALA A 141 -12.28 10.01 -4.40
C ALA A 141 -12.42 9.76 -5.93
N PRO A 142 -12.38 10.77 -6.81
CA PRO A 142 -12.45 10.56 -8.26
C PRO A 142 -11.22 9.84 -8.80
N VAL A 143 -10.03 10.11 -8.26
CA VAL A 143 -8.80 9.39 -8.65
C VAL A 143 -8.96 7.90 -8.38
N PHE A 144 -9.46 7.50 -7.21
CA PHE A 144 -9.66 6.10 -6.89
C PHE A 144 -10.72 5.45 -7.78
N LYS A 145 -11.81 6.15 -8.12
CA LYS A 145 -12.82 5.64 -9.06
C LYS A 145 -12.25 5.29 -10.44
N ILE A 146 -11.25 6.03 -10.91
CA ILE A 146 -10.60 5.79 -12.21
C ILE A 146 -9.49 4.75 -12.08
N CYS A 147 -8.69 4.82 -11.02
CA CYS A 147 -7.55 3.93 -10.81
C CYS A 147 -8.01 2.48 -10.54
N TYR A 148 -9.10 2.28 -9.79
CA TYR A 148 -9.58 0.94 -9.45
C TYR A 148 -9.88 0.06 -10.68
N PRO A 149 -10.72 0.47 -11.65
CA PRO A 149 -10.94 -0.31 -12.86
C PRO A 149 -9.68 -0.44 -13.72
N LEU A 150 -8.82 0.59 -13.77
CA LEU A 150 -7.57 0.53 -14.51
C LEU A 150 -6.63 -0.57 -13.97
N LEU A 151 -6.47 -0.64 -12.64
CA LEU A 151 -5.68 -1.67 -11.98
C LEU A 151 -6.24 -3.07 -12.23
N ILE A 152 -7.57 -3.23 -12.14
CA ILE A 152 -8.23 -4.52 -12.41
C ILE A 152 -7.98 -4.96 -13.86
N CYS A 153 -8.18 -4.06 -14.83
CA CYS A 153 -7.87 -4.33 -16.23
C CYS A 153 -6.40 -4.73 -16.42
N LEU A 154 -5.46 -4.03 -15.76
CA LEU A 154 -4.04 -4.33 -15.88
C LEU A 154 -3.68 -5.69 -15.28
N ILE A 155 -4.25 -6.04 -14.13
CA ILE A 155 -4.05 -7.35 -13.49
C ILE A 155 -4.63 -8.45 -14.39
N VAL A 156 -5.88 -8.28 -14.87
CA VAL A 156 -6.52 -9.25 -15.76
C VAL A 156 -5.71 -9.41 -17.05
N TRP A 157 -5.26 -8.32 -17.65
CA TRP A 157 -4.43 -8.34 -18.86
C TRP A 157 -3.10 -9.05 -18.63
N ASN A 158 -2.40 -8.75 -17.54
CA ASN A 158 -1.12 -9.38 -17.21
C ASN A 158 -1.27 -10.89 -16.95
N VAL A 159 -2.31 -11.28 -16.19
CA VAL A 159 -2.62 -12.69 -15.92
C VAL A 159 -3.03 -13.43 -17.19
N CYS A 160 -3.88 -12.84 -18.02
CA CYS A 160 -4.35 -13.43 -19.27
C CYS A 160 -3.18 -13.58 -20.27
N GLY A 161 -2.36 -12.54 -20.43
CA GLY A 161 -1.15 -12.59 -21.23
C GLY A 161 -0.18 -13.68 -20.75
N LYS A 162 0.06 -13.79 -19.44
CA LYS A 162 0.91 -14.86 -18.89
C LYS A 162 0.35 -16.26 -19.16
N LEU A 163 -0.97 -16.47 -19.10
CA LEU A 163 -1.60 -17.75 -19.41
C LEU A 163 -1.46 -18.12 -20.90
N PHE A 164 -1.56 -17.14 -21.81
CA PHE A 164 -1.34 -17.34 -23.24
C PHE A 164 0.14 -17.61 -23.59
N PHE A 165 1.10 -16.93 -22.94
CA PHE A 165 2.53 -17.17 -23.15
C PHE A 165 3.02 -18.49 -22.53
N GLN A 166 2.53 -18.89 -21.35
CA GLN A 166 2.83 -20.21 -20.74
C GLN A 166 2.36 -21.38 -21.61
N LYS A 167 1.27 -21.22 -22.36
CA LYS A 167 0.80 -22.27 -23.28
C LYS A 167 1.79 -22.51 -24.43
N LYS A 168 2.50 -21.46 -24.87
CA LYS A 168 3.46 -21.55 -26.00
C LYS A 168 4.77 -22.26 -25.62
N ASP A 169 5.24 -22.13 -24.38
CA ASP A 169 6.39 -22.89 -23.86
C ASP A 169 6.07 -24.39 -23.66
N ASN A 170 4.85 -24.73 -23.25
CA ASN A 170 4.45 -26.13 -23.06
C ASN A 170 4.19 -26.87 -24.40
N GLU A 171 3.76 -26.18 -25.47
CA GLU A 171 3.59 -26.81 -26.81
C GLU A 171 4.92 -27.01 -27.56
N GLN A 172 5.98 -26.28 -27.26
CA GLN A 172 7.29 -26.46 -27.89
C GLN A 172 8.10 -27.65 -27.33
N VAL A 173 7.80 -28.11 -26.11
CA VAL A 173 8.47 -29.28 -25.49
C VAL A 173 7.87 -30.62 -25.97
N TYR A 174 6.60 -30.65 -26.41
CA TYR A 174 5.93 -31.85 -26.92
C TYR A 174 6.13 -32.10 -28.43
N SER A 175 6.73 -31.17 -29.18
CA SER A 175 7.07 -31.38 -30.60
C SER A 175 8.54 -31.78 -30.83
N ASN A 176 9.33 -31.88 -29.76
CA ASN A 176 10.75 -32.28 -29.78
C ASN A 176 11.02 -33.59 -28.99
N ASN A 177 9.97 -34.41 -28.78
CA ASN A 177 10.09 -35.81 -28.34
C ASN A 177 9.36 -36.71 -29.34
#